data_AF-X1GD02-F1
#
_entry.id   AF-X1GD02-F1
#
_cell.length_a   1.000
_cell.length_b   1.000
_cell.length_c   1.000
_cell.angle_alpha   90.00
_cell.angle_beta   90.00
_cell.angle_gamma   90.00
#
_symmetry.space_group_name_H-M   'P 1'
#
loop_
_entity.id
_entity.type
_entity.pdbx_description
1 polymer ?
#
loop_
_entity_poly.entity_id
_entity_poly.type
_entity_poly.pdbx_seq_one_letter_code
_entity_poly.pdbx_strand_id
1 'polypeptide(L)'
;MSMLKYIFRRVLAAIPVLFGVLTITFILSRLMPGNPVLASLPDRFDTDAYEAAYIRLGLHLPIITQYFLYIGRLFIGDWGISFVLSQGLPVWDVVIERFPRTFDIAFMA
;
A
#
# COMPACT_ATOMS: atom_id res chain seq x y z
N MET A 1 -16.35 5.21 33.04
CA MET A 1 -15.13 5.28 32.19
C MET A 1 -15.20 6.60 31.44
N SER A 2 -14.21 7.51 31.55
CA SER A 2 -14.29 8.75 30.76
C SER A 2 -14.24 8.40 29.27
N MET A 3 -14.97 9.16 28.42
CA MET A 3 -14.98 8.97 26.97
C MET A 3 -13.55 8.92 26.39
N LEU A 4 -12.64 9.74 26.92
CA LEU A 4 -11.23 9.75 26.53
C LEU A 4 -10.53 8.39 26.78
N LYS A 5 -10.75 7.77 27.95
CA LYS A 5 -10.17 6.46 28.28
C LYS A 5 -10.74 5.35 27.38
N TYR A 6 -12.00 5.46 26.98
CA TYR A 6 -12.62 4.53 26.05
C TYR A 6 -12.04 4.66 24.63
N ILE A 7 -11.94 5.89 24.09
CA ILE A 7 -11.35 6.15 22.78
C ILE A 7 -9.91 5.64 22.74
N PHE A 8 -9.10 5.96 23.76
CA PHE A 8 -7.71 5.51 23.81
C PHE A 8 -7.57 3.98 23.80
N ARG A 9 -8.38 3.26 24.58
CA ARG A 9 -8.37 1.77 24.57
C ARG A 9 -8.78 1.21 23.21
N ARG A 10 -9.74 1.84 22.52
CA ARG A 10 -10.17 1.44 21.18
C ARG A 10 -9.07 1.64 20.14
N VAL A 11 -8.41 2.80 20.16
CA VAL A 11 -7.29 3.09 19.26
C VAL A 11 -6.15 2.09 19.50
N LEU A 12 -5.80 1.81 20.76
CA LEU A 12 -4.79 0.79 21.07
C LEU A 12 -5.17 -0.60 20.56
N ALA A 13 -6.45 -0.99 20.70
CA ALA A 13 -6.95 -2.26 20.21
C ALA A 13 -6.96 -2.36 18.68
N ALA A 14 -7.01 -1.23 17.96
CA ALA A 14 -6.93 -1.20 16.51
C ALA A 14 -5.51 -1.44 15.99
N ILE A 15 -4.46 -1.12 16.76
CA ILE A 15 -3.06 -1.30 16.35
C ILE A 15 -2.76 -2.74 15.89
N PRO A 16 -3.04 -3.81 16.66
CA PRO A 16 -2.76 -5.18 16.21
C PRO A 16 -3.58 -5.57 14.98
N VAL A 17 -4.81 -5.06 14.85
CA VAL A 17 -5.66 -5.30 13.68
C VAL A 17 -5.04 -4.66 12.43
N LEU A 18 -4.65 -3.39 12.51
CA LEU A 18 -3.99 -2.67 11.42
C LEU A 18 -2.68 -3.34 11.05
N PHE A 19 -1.87 -3.74 12.03
CA PHE A 19 -0.63 -4.47 11.77
C PHE A 19 -0.90 -5.79 11.02
N GLY A 20 -1.91 -6.55 11.44
CA GLY A 20 -2.33 -7.78 10.77
C GLY A 20 -2.76 -7.52 9.31
N VAL A 21 -3.60 -6.51 9.08
CA VAL A 21 -4.04 -6.12 7.73
C VAL A 21 -2.84 -5.71 6.87
N LEU A 22 -1.96 -4.85 7.36
CA LEU A 22 -0.77 -4.41 6.64
C LEU A 22 0.17 -5.57 6.29
N THR A 23 0.37 -6.50 7.23
CA THR A 23 1.17 -7.70 7.01
C THR A 23 0.57 -8.55 5.90
N ILE A 24 -0.73 -8.84 5.98
CA ILE A 24 -1.43 -9.67 5.00
C ILE A 24 -1.40 -8.99 3.63
N THR A 25 -1.73 -7.70 3.54
CA THR A 25 -1.68 -6.95 2.28
C THR A 25 -0.28 -6.95 1.66
N PHE A 26 0.77 -6.80 2.48
CA PHE A 26 2.16 -6.89 2.01
C PHE A 26 2.49 -8.29 1.47
N ILE A 27 2.10 -9.35 2.17
CA ILE A 27 2.32 -10.71 1.68
C ILE A 27 1.57 -10.95 0.37
N LEU A 28 0.29 -10.56 0.32
CA LEU A 28 -0.54 -10.71 -0.88
C LEU A 28 0.06 -9.95 -2.05
N SER A 29 0.55 -8.73 -1.86
CA SER A 29 1.16 -7.95 -2.95
C SER A 29 2.44 -8.58 -3.50
N ARG A 30 3.19 -9.34 -2.68
CA ARG A 30 4.38 -10.10 -3.11
C ARG A 30 4.03 -11.45 -3.74
N LEU A 31 2.86 -11.99 -3.46
CA LEU A 31 2.34 -13.22 -4.07
C LEU A 31 1.54 -12.97 -5.35
N MET A 32 1.13 -11.72 -5.59
CA MET A 32 0.38 -11.37 -6.80
C MET A 32 1.19 -11.75 -8.06
N PRO A 33 0.57 -12.46 -9.01
CA PRO A 33 1.21 -12.78 -10.28
C PRO A 33 1.40 -11.50 -11.09
N GLY A 34 2.65 -11.19 -11.43
CA GLY A 34 3.02 -9.98 -12.17
C GLY A 34 4.30 -9.36 -11.61
N ASN A 35 5.14 -8.82 -12.49
CA ASN A 35 6.36 -8.13 -12.07
C ASN A 35 6.03 -6.63 -11.89
N PRO A 36 6.03 -6.08 -10.67
CA PRO A 36 5.74 -4.67 -10.44
C PRO A 36 6.75 -3.74 -11.11
N VAL A 37 7.98 -4.21 -11.39
CA VAL A 37 8.96 -3.48 -12.19
C VAL A 37 8.43 -3.30 -13.61
N LEU A 38 7.98 -4.37 -14.25
CA LEU A 38 7.43 -4.33 -15.61
C LEU A 38 6.14 -3.52 -15.67
N ALA A 39 5.28 -3.64 -14.67
CA ALA A 39 4.05 -2.83 -14.59
C ALA A 39 4.33 -1.33 -14.41
N SER A 40 5.52 -0.96 -13.94
CA SER A 40 5.93 0.44 -13.73
C SER A 40 6.62 1.06 -14.94
N LEU A 41 6.98 0.26 -15.95
CA LEU A 41 7.76 0.67 -17.11
C LEU A 41 6.88 0.80 -18.36
N PRO A 42 7.25 1.67 -19.31
CA PRO A 42 6.61 1.72 -20.63
C PRO A 42 6.87 0.44 -21.43
N ASP A 43 6.08 0.17 -22.48
CA ASP A 43 6.17 -1.05 -23.30
C ASP A 43 7.56 -1.29 -23.93
N ARG A 44 8.34 -0.22 -24.12
CA ARG A 44 9.73 -0.27 -24.57
C ARG A 44 10.61 0.34 -23.50
N PHE A 45 11.47 -0.49 -22.92
CA PHE A 45 12.46 -0.10 -21.92
C PHE A 45 13.78 -0.82 -22.22
N ASP A 46 14.89 -0.23 -21.79
CA ASP A 46 16.20 -0.88 -21.82
C ASP A 46 16.46 -1.63 -20.50
N THR A 47 17.54 -2.41 -20.46
CA THR A 47 17.94 -3.18 -19.28
C THR A 47 18.26 -2.28 -18.08
N ASP A 48 18.79 -1.09 -18.35
CA ASP A 48 19.19 -0.15 -17.30
C ASP A 48 17.97 0.47 -16.61
N ALA A 49 16.90 0.79 -17.36
CA ALA A 49 15.64 1.24 -16.79
C ALA A 49 14.98 0.15 -15.91
N TYR A 50 15.11 -1.12 -16.29
CA TYR A 50 14.63 -2.23 -15.46
C TYR A 50 15.33 -2.29 -14.11
N GLU A 51 16.67 -2.28 -14.10
CA GLU A 51 17.46 -2.32 -12.86
C GLU A 51 17.20 -1.07 -12.00
N ALA A 52 17.12 0.11 -12.62
CA ALA A 52 16.79 1.35 -11.92
C ALA A 52 15.40 1.27 -11.25
N ALA A 53 14.41 0.72 -11.93
CA ALA A 53 13.07 0.53 -11.38
C ALA A 53 13.05 -0.54 -10.27
N TYR A 54 13.78 -1.66 -10.43
CA TYR A 54 13.95 -2.69 -9.40
C TYR A 54 14.57 -2.13 -8.12
N ILE A 55 15.58 -1.27 -8.26
CA ILE A 55 16.23 -0.58 -7.13
C ILE A 55 15.28 0.44 -6.50
N ARG A 56 14.63 1.29 -7.30
CA ARG A 56 13.69 2.33 -6.84
C ARG A 56 12.50 1.75 -6.08
N LEU A 57 11.97 0.61 -6.53
CA LEU A 57 10.90 -0.10 -5.84
C LEU A 57 11.37 -0.84 -4.57
N GLY A 58 12.68 -0.85 -4.30
CA GLY A 58 13.26 -1.48 -3.11
C GLY A 58 13.27 -3.01 -3.17
N LEU A 59 13.03 -3.60 -4.34
CA LEU A 59 12.84 -5.04 -4.48
C LEU A 59 14.14 -5.83 -4.33
N HIS A 60 15.28 -5.16 -4.53
CA HIS A 60 16.63 -5.67 -4.27
C HIS A 60 16.95 -5.88 -2.78
N LEU A 61 16.17 -5.30 -1.87
CA LEU A 61 16.41 -5.36 -0.43
C LEU A 61 15.89 -6.68 0.18
N PRO A 62 16.39 -7.11 1.34
CA PRO A 62 15.78 -8.22 2.08
C PRO A 62 14.30 -7.98 2.37
N ILE A 63 13.49 -9.05 2.37
CA ILE A 63 12.03 -8.96 2.49
C ILE A 63 11.57 -8.22 3.76
N ILE A 64 12.32 -8.38 4.85
CA ILE A 64 12.05 -7.70 6.13
C ILE A 64 12.25 -6.19 5.98
N THR A 65 13.30 -5.76 5.30
CA THR A 65 13.55 -4.34 5.03
C THR A 65 12.46 -3.76 4.14
N GLN A 66 12.02 -4.50 3.12
CA GLN A 66 10.90 -4.09 2.27
C GLN A 66 9.61 -3.88 3.07
N TYR A 67 9.32 -4.76 4.03
CA TYR A 67 8.14 -4.65 4.88
C TYR A 67 8.16 -3.38 5.75
N PHE A 68 9.29 -3.08 6.40
CA PHE A 68 9.41 -1.86 7.20
C PHE A 68 9.41 -0.60 6.35
N LEU A 69 9.99 -0.62 5.15
CA LEU A 69 9.89 0.48 4.20
C LEU A 69 8.44 0.70 3.75
N TYR A 70 7.70 -0.37 3.45
CA TYR A 70 6.28 -0.30 3.10
C TYR A 70 5.45 0.37 4.21
N ILE A 71 5.63 -0.08 5.46
CA ILE A 71 4.94 0.52 6.61
C ILE A 71 5.36 1.98 6.81
N GLY A 72 6.66 2.28 6.77
CA GLY A 72 7.17 3.64 6.99
C GLY A 72 6.66 4.63 5.95
N ARG A 73 6.69 4.25 4.67
CA ARG A 73 6.16 5.06 3.56
C ARG A 73 4.67 5.35 3.72
N LEU A 74 3.88 4.35 4.11
CA LEU A 74 2.45 4.52 4.39
C LEU A 74 2.20 5.61 5.44
N PHE A 75 2.94 5.60 6.55
CA PHE A 75 2.76 6.56 7.65
C PHE A 75 3.24 7.98 7.32
N ILE A 76 4.20 8.13 6.40
CA ILE A 76 4.70 9.44 5.94
C ILE A 76 3.83 9.99 4.79
N GLY A 77 2.85 9.21 4.31
CA GLY A 77 1.95 9.61 3.23
C GLY A 77 2.49 9.30 1.82
N ASP A 78 3.60 8.57 1.72
CA ASP A 78 4.10 8.05 0.45
C ASP A 78 3.44 6.70 0.15
N TRP A 79 2.33 6.74 -0.57
CA TRP A 79 1.56 5.53 -0.89
C TRP A 79 1.96 4.92 -2.24
N GLY A 80 2.91 5.56 -2.92
CA GLY A 80 3.35 5.18 -4.26
C GLY A 80 2.28 5.38 -5.34
N ILE A 81 2.45 4.63 -6.43
CA ILE A 81 1.58 4.64 -7.60
C ILE A 81 0.84 3.31 -7.73
N SER A 82 -0.32 3.36 -8.36
CA SER A 82 -1.12 2.19 -8.69
C SER A 82 -0.51 1.47 -9.90
N PHE A 83 -0.34 0.15 -9.78
CA PHE A 83 0.21 -0.71 -10.84
C PHE A 83 -0.86 -1.52 -11.57
N VAL A 84 -2.05 -1.67 -10.98
CA VAL A 84 -3.08 -2.62 -11.45
C VAL A 84 -4.39 -1.92 -11.82
N LEU A 85 -4.91 -1.09 -10.92
CA LEU A 85 -6.23 -0.47 -11.08
C LEU A 85 -6.19 0.76 -11.99
N SER A 86 -5.13 1.56 -11.88
CA SER A 86 -4.97 2.84 -12.57
C SER A 86 -3.48 3.12 -12.75
N GLN A 87 -2.89 2.48 -13.76
CA GLN A 87 -1.44 2.43 -13.96
C GLN A 87 -0.83 3.84 -13.96
N GLY A 88 0.13 4.08 -13.05
CA GLY A 88 0.88 5.34 -12.96
C GLY A 88 0.23 6.45 -12.13
N LEU A 89 -1.03 6.32 -11.70
CA LEU A 89 -1.66 7.30 -10.82
C LEU A 89 -1.26 7.11 -9.36
N PRO A 90 -1.13 8.20 -8.57
CA PRO A 90 -0.95 8.09 -7.12
C PRO A 90 -2.05 7.23 -6.48
N VAL A 91 -1.67 6.34 -5.56
CA VAL A 91 -2.63 5.45 -4.90
C VAL A 91 -3.71 6.23 -4.14
N TRP A 92 -3.35 7.37 -3.56
CA TRP A 92 -4.28 8.24 -2.83
C TRP A 92 -5.43 8.73 -3.71
N ASP A 93 -5.15 9.11 -4.96
CA ASP A 93 -6.17 9.59 -5.89
C ASP A 93 -7.17 8.48 -6.22
N VAL A 94 -6.65 7.26 -6.47
CA VAL A 94 -7.47 6.06 -6.72
C VAL A 94 -8.35 5.72 -5.51
N VAL A 95 -7.83 5.90 -4.29
CA VAL A 95 -8.58 5.67 -3.04
C VAL A 95 -9.71 6.68 -2.90
N ILE A 96 -9.44 7.97 -3.08
CA ILE A 96 -10.46 9.03 -2.98
C ILE A 96 -11.56 8.85 -4.03
N GLU A 97 -11.19 8.52 -5.27
CA GLU A 97 -12.14 8.29 -6.35
C GLU A 97 -13.16 7.18 -5.98
N ARG A 98 -12.69 6.14 -5.28
CA ARG A 98 -13.52 4.99 -4.89
C ARG A 98 -14.19 5.13 -3.52
N PHE A 99 -13.75 6.07 -2.70
CA PHE A 99 -14.23 6.25 -1.34
C PHE A 99 -15.75 6.45 -1.21
N PRO A 100 -16.43 7.27 -2.05
CA PRO A 100 -17.87 7.51 -1.92
C PRO A 100 -18.69 6.23 -1.96
N ARG A 101 -18.35 5.29 -2.86
CA ARG A 101 -19.08 4.02 -2.99
C ARG A 101 -18.93 3.12 -1.76
N THR A 102 -17.74 3.09 -1.17
CA THR A 102 -17.50 2.36 0.09
C THR A 102 -18.27 2.99 1.24
N PHE A 103 -18.34 4.32 1.28
CA PHE A 103 -19.12 5.07 2.25
C PHE A 103 -20.61 4.73 2.12
N ASP A 104 -21.16 4.73 0.90
CA ASP A 104 -22.55 4.35 0.66
C ASP A 104 -22.85 2.94 1.17
N ILE A 105 -21.98 1.96 0.90
CA ILE A 105 -22.16 0.58 1.39
C ILE A 105 -22.05 0.49 2.92
N ALA A 106 -21.13 1.24 3.54
CA ALA A 106 -20.91 1.14 4.98
C ALA A 106 -22.03 1.79 5.82
N PHE A 107 -22.71 2.80 5.27
CA PHE A 107 -23.67 3.63 6.02
C PHE A 107 -25.11 3.59 5.48
N MET A 108 -25.31 3.30 4.20
CA MET A 108 -26.63 3.32 3.54
C MET A 108 -27.13 1.93 3.12
N ALA A 109 -26.29 0.89 3.16
CA ALA A 109 -26.71 -0.50 2.98
C ALA A 109 -27.19 -1.11 4.32
#